data_AF-A0A9D4SXF6-F1
#
_entry.id   AF-A0A9D4SXF6-F1
#
_cell.length_a   1.000
_cell.length_b   1.000
_cell.length_c   1.000
_cell.angle_alpha   90.00
_cell.angle_beta   90.00
_cell.angle_gamma   90.00
#
_symmetry.space_group_name_H-M   'P 1'
#
loop_
_entity.id
_entity.type
_entity.pdbx_description
1 polymer ?
#
loop_
_entity_poly.entity_id
_entity_poly.type
_entity_poly.pdbx_seq_one_letter_code
_entity_poly.pdbx_strand_id
1 'polypeptide(L)'
;MKRLRDFQRTASQTTEFLWAQQLTVLRSAVVKRKPAAKKPSVHVPEHIPVPPDILQTLSLGPKYAIEPKTSAPQLLALVRHVSCHVPEEEQQRCISEGVDAIARNKPARAQIPIRRVEAFLSDHSLTLVPADKEGGFTVLSLDLFRKKGHEASLSLEGEEIVRGLAAARKKRTTKSAL
;
A
#
# COMPACT_ATOMS: atom_id res chain seq x y z
N MET A 1 15.96 -44.38 23.10
CA MET A 1 15.15 -43.19 22.70
C MET A 1 15.14 -42.00 23.68
N LYS A 2 15.65 -42.10 24.93
CA LYS A 2 15.68 -40.95 25.86
C LYS A 2 16.72 -39.87 25.46
N ARG A 3 17.94 -40.29 25.10
CA ARG A 3 19.04 -39.40 24.70
C ARG A 3 18.71 -38.45 23.53
N LEU A 4 17.95 -38.90 22.54
CA LEU A 4 17.56 -38.05 21.40
C LEU A 4 16.63 -36.90 21.83
N ARG A 5 15.69 -37.19 22.75
CA ARG A 5 14.77 -36.19 23.29
C ARG A 5 15.50 -35.17 24.16
N ASP A 6 16.45 -35.62 24.97
CA ASP A 6 17.27 -34.72 25.79
C ASP A 6 18.14 -33.80 24.92
N PHE A 7 18.69 -34.33 23.83
CA PHE A 7 19.43 -33.54 22.84
C PHE A 7 18.54 -32.50 22.15
N GLN A 8 17.36 -32.90 21.66
CA GLN A 8 16.42 -31.99 21.01
C GLN A 8 15.95 -30.88 21.96
N ARG A 9 15.70 -31.21 23.23
CA ARG A 9 15.34 -30.23 24.26
C ARG A 9 16.46 -29.22 24.48
N THR A 10 17.68 -29.71 24.65
CA THR A 10 18.86 -28.86 24.87
C THR A 10 19.11 -27.97 23.66
N ALA A 11 19.03 -28.52 22.45
CA ALA A 11 19.18 -27.77 21.20
C ALA A 11 18.12 -26.68 21.04
N SER A 12 16.85 -26.97 21.39
CA SER A 12 15.77 -25.99 21.32
C SER A 12 15.95 -24.86 22.33
N GLN A 13 16.41 -25.18 23.55
CA GLN A 13 16.68 -24.19 24.58
C GLN A 13 17.86 -23.29 24.23
N THR A 14 18.92 -23.86 23.66
CA THR A 14 20.09 -23.07 23.24
C THR A 14 19.79 -22.21 22.02
N THR A 15 18.99 -22.67 21.06
CA THR A 15 18.58 -21.85 19.91
C THR A 15 17.67 -20.70 20.33
N GLU A 16 16.68 -20.93 21.18
CA GLU A 16 15.82 -19.87 21.75
C GLU A 16 16.65 -18.81 22.50
N PHE A 17 17.60 -19.25 23.34
CA PHE A 17 18.47 -18.35 24.08
C PHE A 17 19.34 -17.48 23.14
N LEU A 18 20.01 -18.10 22.17
CA LEU A 18 20.83 -17.39 21.20
C LEU A 18 20.00 -16.44 20.34
N TRP A 19 18.78 -16.85 19.97
CA TRP A 19 17.85 -16.02 19.22
C TRP A 19 17.43 -14.79 20.02
N ALA A 20 17.07 -14.94 21.30
CA ALA A 20 16.70 -13.82 22.17
C ALA A 20 17.86 -12.82 22.36
N GLN A 21 19.09 -13.31 22.49
CA GLN A 21 20.28 -12.48 22.57
C GLN A 21 20.50 -11.69 21.27
N GLN A 22 20.42 -12.36 20.11
CA GLN A 22 20.61 -11.71 18.81
C GLN A 22 19.48 -10.72 18.49
N LEU A 23 18.25 -11.01 18.89
CA LEU A 23 17.10 -10.11 18.72
C LEU A 23 17.30 -8.77 19.42
N THR A 24 17.99 -8.75 20.55
CA THR A 24 18.30 -7.51 21.28
C THR A 24 19.30 -6.65 20.51
N VAL A 25 20.33 -7.28 19.94
CA VAL A 25 21.31 -6.62 19.06
C VAL A 25 20.63 -6.12 17.79
N LEU A 26 19.80 -6.94 17.15
CA LEU A 26 19.07 -6.55 15.95
C LEU A 26 18.08 -5.42 16.23
N ARG A 27 17.30 -5.48 17.31
CA ARG A 27 16.35 -4.42 17.71
C ARG A 27 17.04 -3.09 18.00
N SER A 28 18.24 -3.11 18.57
CA SER A 28 19.03 -1.90 18.79
C SER A 28 19.70 -1.40 17.51
N ALA A 29 20.06 -2.29 16.59
CA ALA A 29 20.58 -1.97 15.27
C ALA A 29 19.50 -1.49 14.28
N VAL A 30 18.21 -1.75 14.55
CA VAL A 30 17.12 -1.05 13.88
C VAL A 30 17.21 0.42 14.29
N VAL A 31 17.98 1.18 13.51
CA VAL A 31 17.98 2.63 13.56
C VAL A 31 16.53 3.03 13.44
N LYS A 32 15.95 3.57 14.54
CA LYS A 32 14.66 4.24 14.49
C LYS A 32 14.85 5.35 13.48
N ARG A 33 14.47 5.09 12.22
CA ARG A 33 14.52 6.09 11.17
C ARG A 33 13.69 7.23 11.71
N LYS A 34 14.35 8.34 12.09
CA LYS A 34 13.64 9.59 12.35
C LYS A 34 12.73 9.74 11.13
N PRO A 35 11.41 9.89 11.32
CA PRO A 35 10.52 10.06 10.20
C PRO A 35 11.14 11.18 9.38
N ALA A 36 11.63 10.84 8.18
CA ALA A 36 12.18 11.85 7.28
C ALA A 36 11.11 12.94 7.24
N ALA A 37 11.49 14.20 7.45
CA ALA A 37 10.56 15.31 7.38
C ALA A 37 9.94 15.27 5.99
N LYS A 38 8.80 14.58 5.87
CA LYS A 38 8.13 14.34 4.61
C LYS A 38 7.58 15.70 4.24
N LYS A 39 8.18 16.31 3.21
CA LYS A 39 7.54 17.45 2.55
C LYS A 39 6.08 17.05 2.26
N PRO A 40 5.12 17.96 2.46
CA PRO A 40 3.72 17.64 2.22
C PRO A 40 3.57 17.13 0.79
N SER A 41 3.13 15.88 0.65
CA SER A 41 3.01 15.16 -0.62
C SER A 41 1.79 15.63 -1.45
N VAL A 42 1.25 16.80 -1.12
CA VAL A 42 0.04 17.35 -1.73
C VAL A 42 0.43 18.53 -2.59
N HIS A 43 0.31 18.34 -3.91
CA HIS A 43 0.55 19.39 -4.90
C HIS A 43 -0.77 20.09 -5.22
N VAL A 44 -0.81 21.42 -5.07
CA VAL A 44 -1.99 22.24 -5.39
C VAL A 44 -1.57 23.26 -6.45
N PRO A 45 -1.70 22.95 -7.75
CA PRO A 45 -1.20 23.82 -8.81
C PRO A 45 -1.88 25.18 -8.90
N GLU A 46 -3.14 25.31 -8.48
CA GLU A 46 -3.98 26.48 -8.72
C GLU A 46 -4.02 27.51 -7.57
N HIS A 47 -3.09 27.45 -6.61
CA HIS A 47 -3.11 28.31 -5.39
C HIS A 47 -4.48 28.33 -4.68
N ILE A 48 -5.25 27.26 -4.79
CA ILE A 48 -6.57 27.14 -4.17
C ILE A 48 -6.37 27.00 -2.66
N PRO A 49 -7.04 27.81 -1.83
CA PRO A 49 -6.88 27.76 -0.39
C PRO A 49 -7.51 26.47 0.15
N VAL A 50 -6.70 25.45 0.35
CA VAL A 50 -7.12 24.19 0.99
C VAL A 50 -6.88 24.31 2.50
N PRO A 51 -7.90 24.05 3.34
CA PRO A 51 -7.75 24.02 4.78
C PRO A 51 -6.61 23.10 5.26
N PRO A 52 -5.85 23.50 6.29
CA PRO A 52 -4.64 22.78 6.72
C PRO A 52 -4.93 21.38 7.27
N ASP A 53 -6.11 21.15 7.84
CA ASP A 53 -6.58 19.84 8.30
C ASP A 53 -6.84 18.86 7.15
N ILE A 54 -7.35 19.36 6.04
CA ILE A 54 -7.53 18.60 4.80
C ILE A 54 -6.18 18.30 4.17
N LEU A 55 -5.29 19.30 4.09
CA LEU A 55 -3.92 19.10 3.63
C LEU A 55 -3.18 18.07 4.49
N GLN A 56 -3.35 18.11 5.81
CA GLN A 56 -2.77 17.13 6.72
C GLN A 56 -3.30 15.72 6.41
N THR A 57 -4.61 15.58 6.18
CA THR A 57 -5.23 14.29 5.83
C THR A 57 -4.74 13.78 4.47
N LEU A 58 -4.64 14.65 3.47
CA LEU A 58 -4.12 14.31 2.15
C LEU A 58 -2.61 14.05 2.15
N SER A 59 -1.84 14.68 3.05
CA SER A 59 -0.39 14.49 3.18
C SER A 59 0.00 13.08 3.62
N LEU A 60 -0.96 12.36 4.18
CA LEU A 60 -0.84 10.94 4.43
C LEU A 60 -0.62 10.20 3.09
N GLY A 61 -1.32 10.59 2.03
CA GLY A 61 -1.14 10.03 0.68
C GLY A 61 -2.00 8.79 0.42
N PRO A 62 -2.00 8.28 -0.83
CA PRO A 62 -2.88 7.19 -1.27
C PRO A 62 -2.60 5.86 -0.55
N LYS A 63 -1.41 5.71 0.03
CA LYS A 63 -1.02 4.53 0.80
C LYS A 63 -1.68 4.46 2.17
N TYR A 64 -2.35 5.52 2.62
CA TYR A 64 -3.31 5.41 3.73
C TYR A 64 -4.60 4.83 3.15
N ALA A 65 -4.48 3.60 2.68
CA ALA A 65 -5.57 2.65 2.67
C ALA A 65 -6.00 2.59 4.13
N ILE A 66 -7.02 3.37 4.46
CA ILE A 66 -7.74 3.18 5.70
C ILE A 66 -8.08 1.72 5.72
N GLU A 67 -7.50 1.03 6.70
CA GLU A 67 -7.66 -0.41 6.82
C GLU A 67 -9.17 -0.64 6.73
N PRO A 68 -9.62 -1.42 5.73
CA PRO A 68 -11.04 -1.59 5.52
C PRO A 68 -11.63 -2.01 6.85
N LYS A 69 -12.75 -1.38 7.24
CA LYS A 69 -13.43 -1.68 8.50
C LYS A 69 -13.92 -3.13 8.42
N THR A 70 -13.04 -4.05 8.78
CA THR A 70 -13.33 -5.46 8.86
C THR A 70 -13.83 -5.70 10.27
N SER A 71 -15.09 -6.11 10.34
CA SER A 71 -15.67 -6.48 11.63
C SER A 71 -14.97 -7.73 12.17
N ALA A 72 -14.90 -7.89 13.50
CA ALA A 72 -14.32 -9.08 14.10
C ALA A 72 -14.89 -10.41 13.54
N PRO A 73 -16.21 -10.53 13.27
CA PRO A 73 -16.76 -11.71 12.58
C PRO A 73 -16.18 -11.94 11.18
N GLN A 74 -15.96 -10.89 10.39
CA GLN A 74 -15.34 -11.01 9.06
C GLN A 74 -13.88 -11.47 9.15
N LEU A 75 -13.13 -10.95 10.12
CA LEU A 75 -11.76 -11.40 10.36
C LEU A 75 -11.72 -12.88 10.79
N LEU A 76 -12.65 -13.32 11.64
CA LEU A 76 -12.76 -14.74 12.00
C LEU A 76 -13.17 -15.62 10.82
N ALA A 77 -14.06 -15.13 9.94
CA ALA A 77 -14.41 -15.83 8.71
C ALA A 77 -13.19 -15.97 7.79
N LEU A 78 -12.34 -14.94 7.71
CA LEU A 78 -11.09 -14.98 6.95
C LEU A 78 -10.12 -16.01 7.55
N VAL A 79 -9.93 -16.03 8.87
CA VAL A 79 -9.08 -17.03 9.55
C VAL A 79 -9.57 -18.44 9.25
N ARG A 80 -10.88 -18.69 9.32
CA ARG A 80 -11.46 -19.98 8.95
C ARG A 80 -11.19 -20.33 7.49
N HIS A 81 -11.43 -19.39 6.58
CA HIS A 81 -11.21 -19.60 5.15
C HIS A 81 -9.74 -19.96 4.85
N VAL A 82 -8.79 -19.21 5.43
CA VAL A 82 -7.36 -19.50 5.28
C VAL A 82 -7.01 -20.87 5.85
N SER A 83 -7.55 -21.22 7.02
CA SER A 83 -7.28 -22.52 7.64
C SER A 83 -7.74 -23.72 6.80
N CYS A 84 -8.78 -23.57 5.97
CA CYS A 84 -9.22 -24.62 5.06
C CYS A 84 -8.21 -24.95 3.95
N HIS A 85 -7.24 -24.07 3.69
CA HIS A 85 -6.20 -24.26 2.68
C HIS A 85 -4.86 -24.75 3.26
N VAL A 86 -4.80 -24.95 4.57
CA VAL A 86 -3.62 -25.42 5.30
C VAL A 86 -3.74 -26.94 5.51
N PRO A 87 -2.61 -27.70 5.51
CA PRO A 87 -2.62 -29.13 5.85
C PRO A 87 -3.34 -29.42 7.16
N GLU A 88 -4.04 -30.55 7.23
CA GLU A 88 -4.94 -30.90 8.35
C GLU A 88 -4.23 -30.86 9.71
N GLU A 89 -2.94 -31.22 9.75
CA GLU A 89 -2.13 -31.21 10.97
C GLU A 89 -1.88 -29.80 11.51
N GLU A 90 -1.93 -28.77 10.65
CA GLU A 90 -1.64 -27.38 10.99
C GLU A 90 -2.90 -26.51 11.13
N GLN A 91 -4.08 -27.00 10.74
CA GLN A 91 -5.32 -26.20 10.75
C GLN A 91 -5.66 -25.63 12.12
N GLN A 92 -5.60 -26.46 13.17
CA GLN A 92 -5.86 -26.04 14.55
C GLN A 92 -4.91 -24.93 14.99
N ARG A 93 -3.63 -25.06 14.64
CA ARG A 93 -2.61 -24.06 14.93
C ARG A 93 -2.89 -22.75 14.19
N CYS A 94 -3.17 -22.82 12.89
CA CYS A 94 -3.54 -21.65 12.07
C CYS A 94 -4.73 -20.89 12.64
N ILE A 95 -5.80 -21.61 13.04
CA ILE A 95 -6.98 -21.00 13.68
C ILE A 95 -6.59 -20.32 14.99
N SER A 96 -5.84 -21.01 15.85
CA SER A 96 -5.44 -20.49 17.16
C SER A 96 -4.60 -19.21 17.04
N GLU A 97 -3.60 -19.19 16.16
CA GLU A 97 -2.74 -18.04 15.91
C GLU A 97 -3.53 -16.89 15.26
N GLY A 98 -4.46 -17.20 14.36
CA GLY A 98 -5.32 -16.20 13.73
C GLY A 98 -6.27 -15.52 14.72
N VAL A 99 -6.91 -16.29 15.61
CA VAL A 99 -7.77 -15.74 16.67
C VAL A 99 -6.95 -14.89 17.65
N ASP A 100 -5.77 -15.36 18.06
CA ASP A 100 -4.87 -14.64 18.96
C ASP A 100 -4.34 -13.35 18.31
N ALA A 101 -4.05 -13.36 17.01
CA ALA A 101 -3.70 -12.16 16.25
C ALA A 101 -4.85 -11.14 16.24
N ILE A 102 -6.10 -11.57 16.02
CA ILE A 102 -7.28 -10.69 16.08
C ILE A 102 -7.47 -10.12 17.49
N ALA A 103 -7.30 -10.94 18.53
CA ALA A 103 -7.45 -10.50 19.92
C ALA A 103 -6.40 -9.44 20.33
N ARG A 104 -5.17 -9.56 19.83
CA ARG A 104 -4.09 -8.61 20.10
C ARG A 104 -4.17 -7.34 19.27
N ASN A 105 -4.65 -7.42 18.03
CA ASN A 105 -4.78 -6.26 17.15
C ASN A 105 -6.07 -5.50 17.42
N LYS A 106 -5.99 -4.52 18.33
CA LYS A 106 -7.07 -3.54 18.51
C LYS A 106 -7.07 -2.59 17.31
N PRO A 107 -8.20 -2.45 16.58
CA PRO A 107 -8.25 -1.52 15.47
C PRO A 107 -7.90 -0.10 15.95
N ALA A 108 -7.07 0.60 15.18
CA ALA A 108 -6.70 1.96 15.51
C ALA A 108 -7.96 2.83 15.57
N ARG A 109 -8.15 3.54 16.69
CA ARG A 109 -9.33 4.40 16.91
C ARG A 109 -9.30 5.70 16.09
N ALA A 110 -8.18 6.00 15.42
CA ALA A 110 -8.02 7.24 14.68
C ALA A 110 -8.96 7.25 13.48
N GLN A 111 -10.09 7.96 13.61
CA GLN A 111 -10.95 8.24 12.47
C GLN A 111 -10.29 9.35 11.66
N ILE A 112 -9.76 8.99 10.50
CA ILE A 112 -9.35 9.97 9.50
C ILE A 112 -10.64 10.62 8.96
N PRO A 113 -10.75 11.96 8.93
CA PRO A 113 -11.98 12.66 8.57
C PRO A 113 -12.21 12.66 7.04
N ILE A 114 -12.23 11.50 6.39
CA ILE A 114 -12.38 11.37 4.92
C ILE A 114 -13.61 12.11 4.43
N ARG A 115 -14.75 11.94 5.11
CA ARG A 115 -16.02 12.56 4.70
C ARG A 115 -15.93 14.08 4.62
N ARG A 116 -15.11 14.70 5.49
CA ARG A 116 -14.86 16.14 5.46
C ARG A 116 -14.01 16.52 4.26
N VAL A 117 -13.00 15.71 3.92
CA VAL A 117 -12.19 15.89 2.71
C VAL A 117 -13.05 15.76 1.46
N GLU A 118 -13.89 14.72 1.38
CA GLU A 118 -14.82 14.49 0.27
C GLU A 118 -15.80 15.64 0.09
N ALA A 119 -16.44 16.08 1.19
CA ALA A 119 -17.36 17.22 1.17
C ALA A 119 -16.67 18.49 0.66
N PHE A 120 -15.50 18.82 1.22
CA PHE A 120 -14.75 20.00 0.77
C PHE A 120 -14.37 19.94 -0.71
N LEU A 121 -13.85 18.80 -1.18
CA LEU A 121 -13.49 18.63 -2.59
C LEU A 121 -14.72 18.79 -3.49
N SER A 122 -15.85 18.20 -3.11
CA SER A 122 -17.12 18.32 -3.84
C SER A 122 -17.62 19.77 -3.87
N ASP A 123 -17.64 20.45 -2.73
CA ASP A 123 -18.15 21.82 -2.59
C ASP A 123 -17.35 22.83 -3.43
N HIS A 124 -16.06 22.59 -3.62
CA HIS A 124 -15.16 23.46 -4.38
C HIS A 124 -14.91 22.98 -5.81
N SER A 125 -15.63 21.96 -6.28
CA SER A 125 -15.43 21.35 -7.60
C SER A 125 -13.98 20.95 -7.86
N LEU A 126 -13.34 20.37 -6.85
CA LEU A 126 -11.96 19.88 -6.88
C LEU A 126 -11.93 18.37 -7.07
N THR A 127 -10.96 17.92 -7.84
CA THR A 127 -10.66 16.52 -8.11
C THR A 127 -9.29 16.17 -7.54
N LEU A 128 -9.23 15.04 -6.84
CA LEU A 128 -7.98 14.48 -6.33
C LEU A 128 -7.40 13.49 -7.33
N VAL A 129 -6.15 13.69 -7.75
CA VAL A 129 -5.44 12.81 -8.70
C VAL A 129 -4.21 12.21 -8.01
N PRO A 130 -4.02 10.89 -8.04
CA PRO A 130 -2.82 10.27 -7.47
C PRO A 130 -1.57 10.70 -8.26
N ALA A 131 -0.52 11.12 -7.55
CA ALA A 131 0.77 11.47 -8.15
C ALA A 131 1.64 10.21 -8.27
N ASP A 132 1.79 9.71 -9.50
CA ASP A 132 2.41 8.42 -9.85
C ASP A 132 3.83 8.23 -9.28
N LYS A 133 4.65 9.29 -9.25
CA LYS A 133 6.08 9.19 -8.90
C LYS A 133 6.42 9.47 -7.44
N GLU A 134 5.57 10.20 -6.71
CA GLU A 134 5.90 10.68 -5.36
C GLU A 134 5.04 10.04 -4.25
N GLY A 135 4.08 9.20 -4.63
CA GLY A 135 3.17 8.58 -3.66
C GLY A 135 2.30 9.62 -2.93
N GLY A 136 1.89 10.65 -3.67
CA GLY A 136 1.15 11.80 -3.17
C GLY A 136 -0.17 12.02 -3.88
N PHE A 137 -0.77 13.18 -3.63
CA PHE A 137 -1.97 13.62 -4.32
C PHE A 137 -1.75 14.98 -4.99
N THR A 138 -2.35 15.16 -6.15
CA THR A 138 -2.51 16.47 -6.78
C THR A 138 -3.97 16.87 -6.67
N VAL A 139 -4.25 18.05 -6.13
CA VAL A 139 -5.60 18.62 -6.11
C VAL A 139 -5.73 19.55 -7.32
N LEU A 140 -6.72 19.31 -8.17
CA LEU A 140 -6.99 20.09 -9.38
C LEU A 140 -8.45 20.56 -9.38
N SER A 141 -8.75 21.73 -9.96
CA SER A 141 -10.11 22.04 -10.37
C SER A 141 -10.65 21.00 -11.36
N LEU A 142 -11.96 20.80 -11.36
CA LEU A 142 -12.64 19.91 -12.30
C LEU A 142 -12.37 20.31 -13.76
N ASP A 143 -12.27 21.62 -14.04
CA ASP A 143 -11.99 22.14 -15.38
C ASP A 143 -10.56 21.82 -15.82
N LEU A 144 -9.57 22.05 -14.93
CA LEU A 144 -8.18 21.70 -15.23
C LEU A 144 -8.00 20.19 -15.36
N PHE A 145 -8.69 19.40 -14.54
CA PHE A 145 -8.71 17.95 -14.64
C PHE A 145 -9.24 17.49 -16.01
N ARG A 146 -10.39 18.03 -16.45
CA ARG A 146 -10.98 17.72 -17.76
C ARG A 146 -10.06 18.12 -18.90
N LYS A 147 -9.47 19.32 -18.82
CA LYS A 147 -8.52 19.82 -19.83
C LYS A 147 -7.30 18.90 -19.94
N LYS A 148 -6.65 18.57 -18.82
CA LYS A 148 -5.51 17.65 -18.80
C LYS A 148 -5.88 16.24 -19.26
N GLY A 149 -7.08 15.76 -18.91
CA GLY A 149 -7.59 14.48 -19.37
C GLY A 149 -7.76 14.45 -20.90
N HIS A 150 -8.30 15.52 -21.47
CA HIS A 150 -8.44 15.65 -22.93
C HIS A 150 -7.09 15.73 -23.64
N GLU A 151 -6.16 16.54 -23.15
CA GLU A 151 -4.79 16.64 -23.66
C GLU A 151 -4.08 15.27 -23.62
N ALA A 152 -4.25 14.52 -22.53
CA ALA A 152 -3.69 13.18 -22.39
C ALA A 152 -4.31 12.20 -23.42
N SER A 153 -5.62 12.24 -23.64
CA SER A 153 -6.27 11.38 -24.65
C SER A 153 -5.75 11.64 -26.07
N LEU A 154 -5.60 12.91 -26.47
CA LEU A 154 -5.08 13.27 -27.79
C LEU A 154 -3.60 12.86 -27.97
N SER A 155 -2.82 12.93 -26.90
CA SER A 155 -1.40 12.56 -26.94
C SER A 155 -1.19 11.06 -27.16
N LEU A 156 -2.06 10.21 -26.59
CA LEU A 156 -1.99 8.76 -26.75
C LEU A 156 -2.29 8.32 -28.18
N GLU A 157 -3.26 8.94 -28.84
CA GLU A 157 -3.57 8.69 -30.26
C GLU A 157 -2.38 9.04 -31.16
N GLY A 158 -1.68 10.13 -30.86
CA GLY A 158 -0.46 10.52 -31.58
C GLY A 158 0.68 9.50 -31.42
N GLU A 159 0.90 8.99 -30.20
CA GLU A 159 1.96 8.00 -29.96
C GLU A 159 1.67 6.62 -30.59
N GLU A 160 0.42 6.18 -30.63
CA GLU A 160 0.04 4.94 -31.31
C GLU A 160 0.26 5.03 -32.83
N ILE A 161 -0.06 6.18 -33.43
CA ILE A 161 0.20 6.42 -34.85
C ILE A 161 1.71 6.40 -35.14
N VAL A 162 2.52 7.04 -34.29
CA VAL A 162 3.98 7.04 -34.45
C VAL A 162 4.58 5.64 -34.27
N ARG A 163 4.12 4.86 -33.29
CA ARG A 163 4.55 3.46 -33.11
C ARG A 163 4.13 2.56 -34.27
N GLY A 164 2.91 2.72 -34.78
CA GLY A 164 2.41 2.01 -35.95
C GLY A 164 3.23 2.29 -37.21
N LEU A 165 3.58 3.56 -37.45
CA LEU A 165 4.42 3.99 -38.57
C LEU A 165 5.85 3.47 -38.46
N ALA A 166 6.45 3.47 -37.25
CA ALA A 166 7.78 2.91 -37.02
C ALA A 166 7.81 1.39 -37.27
N ALA A 167 6.77 0.66 -36.86
CA ALA A 167 6.64 -0.77 -37.12
C ALA A 167 6.44 -1.09 -38.62
N ALA A 168 5.69 -0.26 -39.34
CA ALA A 168 5.47 -0.41 -40.78
C ALA A 168 6.75 -0.15 -41.59
N ARG A 169 7.56 0.84 -41.20
CA ARG A 169 8.84 1.16 -41.87
C ARG A 169 9.86 0.03 -41.73
N LYS A 170 9.90 -0.65 -40.57
CA LYS A 170 10.81 -1.79 -40.32
C LYS A 170 10.47 -3.03 -41.17
N LYS A 171 9.21 -3.21 -41.58
CA LYS A 171 8.77 -4.31 -42.46
C LYS A 171 9.06 -4.08 -43.95
N ARG A 172 9.25 -2.82 -44.40
CA ARG A 172 9.59 -2.51 -45.79
C ARG A 172 11.08 -2.68 -46.09
N THR A 173 11.96 -2.41 -45.12
CA THR A 173 13.42 -2.54 -45.30
C THR A 173 13.91 -3.98 -45.36
N THR A 174 13.21 -4.95 -44.75
CA THR A 174 13.59 -6.37 -44.80
C THR A 174 13.12 -7.10 -46.06
N LYS A 175 12.19 -6.54 -46.84
CA LYS A 175 11.70 -7.13 -48.09
C LYS A 175 12.49 -6.72 -49.33
N SER A 176 13.41 -5.75 -49.23
CA SER A 176 14.19 -5.24 -50.37
C SER A 176 15.64 -5.77 -50.40
N ALA A 177 15.97 -6.74 -49.55
CA ALA A 177 17.30 -7.33 -49.41
C ALA A 177 17.34 -8.84 -49.72
N LEU A 178 16.30 -9.35 -50.39
CA LEU A 178 16.19 -10.68 -51.00
C LEU A 178 15.96 -10.49 -52.49
#